data_AF-A0A959CNH2-F1
#
_entry.id   AF-A0A959CNH2-F1
#
_cell.length_a   1.000
_cell.length_b   1.000
_cell.length_c   1.000
_cell.angle_alpha   90.00
_cell.angle_beta   90.00
_cell.angle_gamma   90.00
#
_symmetry.space_group_name_H-M   'P 1'
#
loop_
_entity.id
_entity.type
_entity.pdbx_description
1 polymer ?
#
loop_
_entity_poly.entity_id
_entity_poly.type
_entity_poly.pdbx_seq_one_letter_code
_entity_poly.pdbx_strand_id
1 'polypeptide(L)'
;MEKTKKIEYLESGWEDSPEAPPAYPPVLKLVRLLFGSLGYVFPKLAGRVAYRLFSTPRVRARHRASDPVLESARLFEFLYGKQILKGYEWGAGTRTVLLVHGWES
;
A
#
# COMPACT_ATOMS: atom_id res chain seq x y z
N MET A 1 27.78 -13.17 6.14
CA MET A 1 27.77 -11.83 6.77
C MET A 1 26.34 -11.32 6.75
N GLU A 2 25.68 -11.44 7.89
CA GLU A 2 24.34 -10.90 8.12
C GLU A 2 24.48 -9.38 8.23
N LYS A 3 24.06 -8.63 7.21
CA LYS A 3 24.00 -7.17 7.28
C LYS A 3 22.84 -6.83 8.20
N THR A 4 23.09 -6.72 9.51
CA THR A 4 22.10 -6.21 10.46
C THR A 4 21.74 -4.80 10.01
N LYS A 5 20.55 -4.65 9.43
CA LYS A 5 20.06 -3.37 8.92
C LYS A 5 19.90 -2.49 10.15
N LYS A 6 20.78 -1.50 10.34
CA LYS A 6 20.64 -0.50 11.40
C LYS A 6 19.34 0.25 11.10
N ILE A 7 18.30 -0.01 11.87
CA ILE A 7 17.03 0.69 11.76
C ILE A 7 17.24 2.02 12.47
N GLU A 8 17.27 3.10 11.70
CA GLU A 8 17.25 4.45 12.22
C GLU A 8 15.80 4.92 12.22
N TYR A 9 15.28 5.17 13.41
CA TYR A 9 13.96 5.78 13.57
C TYR A 9 14.16 7.28 13.46
N LEU A 10 13.58 7.89 12.42
CA LEU A 10 13.52 9.34 12.32
C LEU A 10 12.51 9.81 13.37
N GLU A 11 12.96 10.59 14.35
CA GLU A 11 12.04 11.22 15.29
C GLU A 11 11.12 12.17 14.53
N SER A 12 9.82 11.86 14.53
CA SER A 12 8.81 12.75 14.01
C SER A 12 8.35 13.65 15.15
N GLY A 13 8.29 14.96 14.93
CA GLY A 13 7.56 15.88 15.82
C GLY A 13 6.03 15.76 15.67
N TRP A 14 5.57 14.70 15.00
CA TRP A 14 4.16 14.42 14.73
C TRP A 14 3.63 13.56 15.86
N GLU A 15 2.60 14.05 16.54
CA GLU A 15 1.93 13.28 17.58
C GLU A 15 1.06 12.21 16.92
N ASP A 16 1.47 10.95 17.04
CA ASP A 16 0.72 9.80 16.53
C ASP A 16 -0.62 9.70 17.27
N SER A 17 -1.67 10.24 16.68
CA SER A 17 -3.04 9.96 17.10
C SER A 17 -3.47 8.66 16.45
N PRO A 18 -3.76 7.59 17.22
CA PRO A 18 -4.26 6.34 16.63
C PRO A 18 -5.55 6.67 15.88
N GLU A 19 -5.52 6.49 14.57
CA GLU A 19 -6.69 6.71 13.74
C GLU A 19 -7.79 5.75 14.20
N ALA A 20 -8.91 6.29 14.68
CA ALA A 20 -10.02 5.47 15.13
C ALA A 20 -10.49 4.64 13.94
N PRO A 21 -10.62 3.30 14.07
CA PRO A 21 -10.99 2.47 12.94
C PRO A 21 -12.37 2.93 12.43
N PRO A 22 -12.51 3.19 11.11
CA PRO A 22 -13.78 3.61 10.57
C PRO A 22 -14.83 2.54 10.79
N ALA A 23 -16.10 2.94 10.91
CA ALA A 23 -17.20 1.99 11.00
C ALA A 23 -17.26 1.15 9.71
N TYR A 24 -16.93 -0.13 9.84
CA TYR A 24 -16.90 -1.04 8.71
C TYR A 24 -18.31 -1.39 8.22
N PRO A 25 -18.55 -1.43 6.89
CA PRO A 25 -19.82 -1.89 6.35
C PRO A 25 -20.14 -3.33 6.82
N PRO A 26 -21.41 -3.65 7.14
CA PRO A 26 -21.79 -4.95 7.69
C PRO A 26 -21.44 -6.13 6.76
N VAL A 27 -21.30 -5.89 5.46
CA VAL A 27 -20.84 -6.88 4.47
C VAL A 27 -19.48 -7.49 4.84
N LEU A 28 -18.59 -6.74 5.51
CA LEU A 28 -17.29 -7.26 5.93
C LEU A 28 -17.41 -8.35 7.00
N LYS A 29 -18.46 -8.32 7.83
CA LYS A 29 -18.74 -9.42 8.77
C LYS A 29 -19.11 -10.71 8.03
N LEU A 30 -19.85 -10.60 6.93
CA LEU A 30 -20.19 -11.73 6.08
C LEU A 30 -18.95 -12.27 5.34
N VAL A 31 -18.12 -11.39 4.78
CA VAL A 31 -16.84 -11.78 4.15
C VAL A 31 -15.96 -12.54 5.16
N ARG A 32 -15.85 -12.04 6.39
CA ARG A 32 -15.11 -12.70 7.46
C ARG A 32 -15.67 -14.07 7.80
N LEU A 33 -16.99 -14.20 7.94
CA LEU A 33 -17.65 -15.48 8.21
C LEU A 33 -17.42 -16.47 7.06
N LEU A 34 -17.58 -16.02 5.81
CA LEU A 34 -17.39 -16.84 4.62
C LEU A 34 -15.96 -17.38 4.53
N PHE A 35 -14.94 -16.52 4.66
CA PHE A 35 -13.55 -16.96 4.63
C PHE A 35 -13.16 -17.79 5.85
N GLY A 36 -13.74 -17.52 7.03
CA GLY A 36 -13.53 -18.34 8.22
C GLY A 36 -14.04 -19.77 8.04
N SER A 37 -15.29 -19.92 7.58
CA SER A 37 -15.89 -21.24 7.35
C SER A 37 -15.28 -21.95 6.14
N LEU A 38 -15.10 -21.27 5.02
CA LEU A 38 -14.52 -21.84 3.81
C LEU A 38 -13.04 -22.19 3.99
N GLY A 39 -12.30 -21.40 4.76
CA GLY A 39 -10.91 -21.68 5.12
C GLY A 39 -10.77 -22.94 5.96
N TYR A 40 -11.73 -23.20 6.85
CA TYR A 40 -11.75 -24.40 7.67
C TYR A 40 -12.06 -25.67 6.86
N VAL A 41 -13.08 -25.64 5.99
CA VAL A 41 -13.53 -26.83 5.25
C VAL A 41 -12.73 -27.04 3.96
N PHE A 42 -12.34 -25.97 3.26
CA PHE A 42 -11.68 -26.02 1.96
C PHE A 42 -10.49 -25.05 1.87
N PRO A 43 -9.41 -25.26 2.64
CA PRO A 43 -8.31 -24.30 2.79
C PRO A 43 -7.64 -23.92 1.47
N LYS A 44 -7.41 -24.89 0.56
CA LYS A 44 -6.80 -24.61 -0.76
C LYS A 44 -7.69 -23.73 -1.64
N LEU A 45 -9.00 -23.92 -1.58
CA LEU A 45 -9.95 -23.12 -2.35
C LEU A 45 -10.05 -21.71 -1.76
N ALA A 46 -10.21 -21.60 -0.44
CA ALA A 46 -10.26 -20.32 0.27
C ALA A 46 -9.01 -19.47 -0.01
N GLY A 47 -7.82 -20.08 0.06
CA GLY A 47 -6.56 -19.41 -0.27
C GLY A 47 -6.51 -18.91 -1.72
N ARG A 48 -6.95 -19.72 -2.69
CA ARG A 48 -6.99 -19.31 -4.10
C ARG A 48 -7.96 -18.15 -4.34
N VAL A 49 -9.13 -18.17 -3.70
CA VAL A 49 -10.14 -17.11 -3.81
C VAL A 49 -9.64 -15.83 -3.15
N ALA A 50 -9.09 -15.93 -1.94
CA ALA A 50 -8.50 -14.79 -1.24
C ALA A 50 -7.39 -14.17 -2.07
N TYR A 51 -6.44 -14.99 -2.54
CA TYR A 51 -5.34 -14.54 -3.38
C TYR A 51 -5.84 -13.78 -4.60
N ARG A 52 -6.80 -14.34 -5.34
CA ARG A 52 -7.36 -13.65 -6.51
C ARG A 52 -8.06 -12.34 -6.15
N LEU A 53 -8.88 -12.32 -5.10
CA LEU A 53 -9.60 -11.12 -4.67
C LEU A 53 -8.64 -9.98 -4.34
N PHE A 54 -7.58 -10.32 -3.62
CA PHE A 54 -6.58 -9.38 -3.15
C PHE A 54 -5.61 -9.00 -4.29
N SER A 55 -5.13 -9.93 -5.10
CA SER A 55 -4.17 -9.63 -6.17
C SER A 55 -4.79 -9.00 -7.43
N THR A 56 -6.10 -8.72 -7.44
CA THR A 56 -6.81 -8.21 -8.63
C THR A 56 -7.49 -6.88 -8.31
N PRO A 57 -6.84 -5.74 -8.59
CA PRO A 57 -7.46 -4.41 -8.48
C PRO A 57 -8.75 -4.37 -9.30
N ARG A 58 -9.85 -3.90 -8.70
CA ARG A 58 -11.18 -3.84 -9.33
C ARG A 58 -11.43 -2.49 -9.98
N VAL A 59 -10.92 -1.43 -9.38
CA VAL A 59 -11.01 -0.05 -9.84
C VAL A 59 -9.64 0.33 -10.38
N ARG A 60 -9.56 0.52 -11.69
CA ARG A 60 -8.40 1.14 -12.33
C ARG A 60 -8.64 2.64 -12.39
N ALA A 61 -7.74 3.44 -11.81
CA ALA A 61 -7.74 4.88 -12.02
C ALA A 61 -7.71 5.16 -13.54
N ARG A 62 -8.76 5.80 -14.06
CA ARG A 62 -8.79 6.24 -15.46
C ARG A 62 -7.96 7.51 -15.54
N HIS A 63 -6.66 7.38 -15.78
CA HIS A 63 -5.85 8.53 -16.15
C HIS A 63 -6.39 9.08 -17.47
N ARG A 64 -6.80 10.36 -17.49
CA ARG A 64 -6.96 11.09 -18.74
C ARG A 64 -5.60 11.16 -19.42
N ALA A 65 -5.58 11.05 -20.74
CA ALA A 65 -4.35 11.10 -21.53
C ALA A 65 -3.58 12.37 -21.19
N SER A 66 -2.38 12.21 -20.64
CA SER A 66 -1.47 13.25 -20.12
C SER A 66 -2.02 14.04 -18.92
N ASP A 67 -1.38 13.84 -17.76
CA ASP A 67 -1.54 14.72 -16.58
C ASP A 67 -0.22 15.51 -16.43
N PRO A 68 -0.22 16.83 -16.71
CA PRO A 68 0.99 17.65 -16.66
C PRO A 68 1.68 17.62 -15.29
N VAL A 69 0.93 17.39 -14.21
CA VAL A 69 1.51 17.25 -12.87
C VAL A 69 2.34 15.97 -12.82
N LEU A 70 1.77 14.83 -13.23
CA LEU A 70 2.49 13.55 -13.22
C LEU A 70 3.73 13.58 -14.13
N GLU A 71 3.65 14.26 -15.27
CA GLU A 71 4.76 14.39 -16.21
C GLU A 71 5.88 15.32 -15.71
N SER A 72 5.56 16.29 -14.84
CA SER A 72 6.55 17.21 -14.26
C SER A 72 7.44 16.58 -13.17
N ALA A 73 7.17 15.33 -12.80
CA ALA A 73 7.90 14.66 -11.74
C ALA A 73 9.39 14.48 -12.07
N ARG A 74 10.26 14.73 -11.09
CA ARG A 74 11.65 14.29 -11.13
C ARG A 74 11.70 12.82 -10.74
N LEU A 75 12.06 11.96 -11.69
CA LEU A 75 12.22 10.53 -11.43
C LEU A 75 13.58 10.26 -10.77
N PHE A 76 13.58 9.36 -9.80
CA PHE A 76 14.81 8.82 -9.22
C PHE A 76 14.65 7.36 -8.86
N GLU A 77 15.77 6.66 -8.71
CA GLU A 77 15.81 5.25 -8.35
C GLU A 77 16.70 5.05 -7.13
N PHE A 78 16.32 4.11 -6.26
CA PHE A 78 17.14 3.74 -5.11
C PHE A 78 17.04 2.24 -4.83
N LEU A 79 18.12 1.68 -4.30
CA LEU A 79 18.21 0.26 -3.98
C LEU A 79 17.63 -0.01 -2.60
N TYR A 80 16.71 -0.97 -2.52
CA TYR A 80 16.19 -1.50 -1.27
C TYR A 80 16.32 -3.02 -1.25
N GLY A 81 17.32 -3.52 -0.52
CA GLY A 81 17.65 -4.95 -0.51
C GLY A 81 18.15 -5.40 -1.88
N LYS A 82 17.39 -6.26 -2.55
CA LYS A 82 17.67 -6.75 -3.92
C LYS A 82 16.78 -6.11 -4.99
N GLN A 83 15.99 -5.10 -4.62
CA GLN A 83 15.01 -4.46 -5.49
C GLN A 83 15.43 -3.02 -5.78
N ILE A 84 15.12 -2.55 -6.99
CA ILE A 84 15.21 -1.13 -7.38
C ILE A 84 13.81 -0.54 -7.22
N LEU A 85 13.69 0.51 -6.41
CA LEU A 85 12.45 1.26 -6.24
C LEU A 85 12.52 2.55 -7.05
N LYS A 86 11.41 2.89 -7.71
CA LYS A 86 11.23 4.17 -8.43
C LYS A 86 10.52 5.15 -7.52
N GLY A 87 11.08 6.35 -7.42
CA GLY A 87 10.47 7.49 -6.75
C GLY A 87 10.12 8.58 -7.76
N TYR A 88 9.09 9.36 -7.42
CA TYR A 88 8.65 10.53 -8.17
C TYR A 88 8.63 11.70 -7.19
N GLU A 89 9.31 12.78 -7.54
CA GLU A 89 9.43 13.97 -6.71
C GLU A 89 8.86 15.20 -7.43
N TRP A 90 8.16 16.04 -6.69
CA TRP A 90 7.60 17.30 -7.18
C TRP A 90 7.98 18.45 -6.26
N GLY A 91 8.32 19.59 -6.85
CA GLY A 91 8.61 20.83 -6.14
C GLY A 91 9.93 20.82 -5.37
N ALA A 92 10.18 21.90 -4.64
CA ALA A 92 11.31 22.06 -3.74
C ALA A 92 10.84 22.82 -2.49
N GLY A 93 11.20 22.35 -1.30
CA GLY A 93 10.77 22.95 -0.05
C GLY A 93 11.64 22.51 1.13
N THR A 94 11.51 23.23 2.24
CA THR A 94 12.26 22.94 3.48
C THR A 94 11.69 21.75 4.26
N ARG A 95 10.47 21.29 3.91
CA ARG A 95 9.83 20.11 4.48
C ARG A 95 9.53 19.10 3.38
N THR A 96 9.78 17.84 3.66
CA THR A 96 9.52 16.72 2.75
C THR A 96 8.28 15.96 3.20
N VAL A 97 7.38 15.67 2.26
CA VAL A 97 6.21 14.81 2.47
C VAL A 97 6.40 13.55 1.64
N LEU A 98 6.38 12.38 2.28
CA LEU A 98 6.43 11.10 1.59
C LEU A 98 5.01 10.61 1.32
N LEU A 99 4.64 10.51 0.05
CA LEU A 99 3.37 9.93 -0.37
C LEU A 99 3.58 8.44 -0.70
N VAL A 100 2.84 7.57 0.00
CA VAL A 100 2.82 6.14 -0.26
C VAL A 100 1.37 5.76 -0.58
N HIS A 101 1.16 5.17 -1.75
CA HIS A 101 -0.17 4.77 -2.17
C HIS A 101 -0.54 3.40 -1.57
N GLY A 102 -1.83 3.20 -1.33
CA GLY A 102 -2.36 1.94 -0.82
C GLY A 102 -2.48 0.84 -1.89
N TRP A 103 -3.15 -0.24 -1.51
CA TRP A 103 -3.41 -1.42 -2.34
C TRP A 103 -4.01 -1.10 -3.72
N GLU A 104 -5.04 -0.25 -3.76
CA GLU A 104 -5.89 -0.02 -4.93
C GLU A 104 -6.03 1.49 -5.20
N SER A 105 -4.88 2.17 -5.23
CA SER A 105 -4.78 3.62 -5.47
C SER A 105 -4.30 3.96 -6.86
#